data_AF-A0A7J2Y7A7-F1
#
_entry.id   AF-A0A7J2Y7A7-F1
#
_cell.length_a   1.000
_cell.length_b   1.000
_cell.length_c   1.000
_cell.angle_alpha   90.00
_cell.angle_beta   90.00
_cell.angle_gamma   90.00
#
_symmetry.space_group_name_H-M   'P 1'
#
loop_
_entity.id
_entity.type
_entity.pdbx_description
1 polymer ?
#
loop_
_entity_poly.entity_id
_entity_poly.type
_entity_poly.pdbx_seq_one_letter_code
_entity_poly.pdbx_strand_id
1 'polypeptide(L)' 'MQRMRCAPSECIPVGNVYNQDIVGARSGITPVLVDRDGRHLDADGLRIADLRALPDLLPASATRRGRNF' A
#
# COMPACT_ATOMS: atom_id res chain seq x y z
N MET A 1 18.51 2.32 9.06
CA MET A 1 18.26 1.09 8.28
C MET A 1 17.62 1.48 6.96
N GLN A 2 18.21 1.14 5.82
CA GLN A 2 17.55 1.27 4.51
C GLN A 2 17.86 0.02 3.69
N ARG A 3 16.89 -0.91 3.63
CA ARG A 3 17.04 -2.23 2.97
C ARG A 3 16.55 -2.22 1.52
N MET A 4 15.63 -1.32 1.18
CA MET A 4 15.09 -1.18 -0.17
C MET A 4 15.81 -0.07 -0.94
N ARG A 5 16.10 -0.34 -2.21
CA ARG A 5 16.64 0.62 -3.19
C ARG A 5 15.53 1.11 -4.14
N CYS A 6 14.35 1.46 -3.59
CA CYS A 6 13.25 2.11 -4.32
C CYS A 6 13.13 3.57 -3.90
N ALA A 7 12.61 4.43 -4.78
CA ALA A 7 12.08 5.72 -4.36
C ALA A 7 10.77 5.52 -3.57
N PRO A 8 10.44 6.40 -2.61
CA PRO A 8 9.16 6.35 -1.90
C PRO A 8 7.94 6.28 -2.82
N SER A 9 7.99 6.97 -3.97
CA SER A 9 6.93 6.98 -5.00
C SER A 9 6.79 5.66 -5.77
N GLU A 10 7.75 4.75 -5.67
CA GLU A 10 7.73 3.42 -6.29
C GLU A 10 7.25 2.32 -5.33
N CYS A 11 6.87 2.71 -4.11
CA CYS A 11 6.59 1.80 -3.03
C CYS A 11 5.17 2.08 -2.51
N ILE A 12 4.38 1.02 -2.29
CA ILE A 12 2.99 1.10 -1.79
C ILE A 12 2.92 0.37 -0.45
N PRO A 13 2.84 1.10 0.67
CA PRO A 13 2.65 0.54 2.01
C PRO A 13 1.27 -0.10 2.10
N VAL A 14 1.21 -1.31 2.62
CA VAL A 14 -0.05 -2.03 2.87
C VAL A 14 -0.04 -2.49 4.31
N GLY A 15 -1.08 -2.12 5.07
CA GLY A 15 -1.19 -2.45 6.49
C GLY A 15 -2.63 -2.49 6.97
N ASN A 16 -2.84 -2.87 8.22
CA ASN A 16 -4.17 -3.09 8.81
C ASN A 16 -4.42 -2.23 10.06
N VAL A 17 -3.43 -1.48 10.54
CA VAL A 17 -3.54 -0.59 11.70
C VAL A 17 -3.46 0.85 11.22
N TYR A 18 -4.60 1.53 11.11
CA TYR A 18 -4.69 2.87 10.52
C TYR A 18 -3.64 3.86 11.06
N ASN A 19 -3.55 4.01 12.40
CA ASN A 19 -2.66 4.99 13.01
C ASN A 19 -1.16 4.68 12.80
N GLN A 20 -0.80 3.41 12.64
CA GLN A 20 0.61 3.00 12.53
C GLN A 20 1.04 2.90 11.06
N ASP A 21 0.22 2.24 10.24
CA ASP A 21 0.58 1.88 8.88
C ASP A 21 0.21 2.96 7.86
N ILE A 22 -0.83 3.76 8.14
CA ILE A 22 -1.39 4.73 7.20
C ILE A 22 -0.92 6.13 7.53
N VAL A 23 -1.17 6.60 8.77
CA VAL A 23 -0.85 7.98 9.18
C VAL A 23 0.64 8.28 9.03
N GLY A 24 1.52 7.36 9.45
CA GLY A 24 2.97 7.52 9.32
C GLY A 24 3.49 7.42 7.88
N ALA A 25 2.79 6.70 7.01
CA ALA A 25 3.21 6.46 5.64
C ALA A 25 2.77 7.55 4.65
N ARG A 26 1.84 8.43 5.04
CA ARG A 26 1.29 9.51 4.21
C ARG A 26 2.31 10.55 3.72
N SER A 27 3.56 10.53 4.22
CA SER A 27 4.61 11.46 3.79
C SER A 27 5.11 11.16 2.37
N GLY A 28 4.31 11.53 1.36
CA GLY A 28 4.65 11.43 -0.06
C GLY A 28 4.37 10.07 -0.69
N ILE A 29 3.66 9.19 0.01
CA ILE A 29 3.29 7.85 -0.44
C ILE A 29 1.78 7.65 -0.25
N THR A 30 1.14 6.87 -1.12
CA THR A 30 -0.28 6.50 -1.00
C THR A 30 -0.41 5.10 -0.38
N PRO A 31 -0.67 4.98 0.93
CA PRO A 31 -0.83 3.69 1.58
C PRO A 31 -2.21 3.06 1.30
N VAL A 32 -2.28 1.74 1.41
CA VAL A 32 -3.52 0.96 1.30
C VAL A 32 -3.84 0.32 2.66
N LEU A 33 -5.03 0.61 3.18
CA LEU A 33 -5.54 -0.01 4.40
C LEU A 33 -6.29 -1.30 4.07
N VAL A 34 -5.91 -2.39 4.72
CA VAL A 34 -6.67 -3.64 4.75
C VAL A 34 -7.65 -3.58 5.91
N ASP A 35 -8.92 -3.30 5.60
CA ASP A 35 -10.00 -3.20 6.57
C ASP A 35 -11.05 -4.28 6.31
N ARG A 36 -10.79 -5.48 6.84
CA ARG A 36 -11.62 -6.67 6.64
C ARG A 36 -13.02 -6.53 7.24
N ASP A 37 -13.11 -5.79 8.34
CA ASP A 37 -14.30 -5.69 9.17
C ASP A 37 -15.06 -4.37 8.96
N GLY A 38 -14.56 -3.49 8.08
CA GLY A 38 -15.19 -2.19 7.80
C GLY A 38 -15.12 -1.20 8.96
N ARG A 39 -14.15 -1.33 9.88
CA ARG A 39 -14.04 -0.51 11.10
C ARG A 39 -13.54 0.91 10.85
N HIS A 40 -13.00 1.16 9.66
CA HIS A 40 -12.36 2.43 9.30
C HIS A 40 -13.10 3.07 8.12
N LEU A 41 -14.40 3.33 8.30
CA LEU A 41 -15.26 3.96 7.27
C LEU A 41 -14.78 5.37 6.90
N ASP A 42 -14.24 6.10 7.87
CA ASP A 42 -13.76 7.48 7.70
C ASP A 42 -12.26 7.54 7.40
N ALA A 43 -11.62 6.42 7.04
CA ALA A 43 -10.21 6.46 6.65
C ALA A 43 -10.05 7.14 5.30
N ASP A 44 -9.36 8.28 5.28
CA ASP A 44 -9.00 8.93 4.01
C ASP A 44 -7.89 8.11 3.32
N GLY A 45 -8.19 7.51 2.18
CA GLY A 45 -7.22 6.75 1.39
C GLY A 45 -7.79 5.52 0.71
N LEU A 46 -6.90 4.73 0.11
CA LEU A 46 -7.27 3.47 -0.53
C LEU A 46 -7.52 2.41 0.54
N ARG A 47 -8.65 1.72 0.43
CA ARG A 47 -9.08 0.70 1.39
C ARG A 47 -9.56 -0.54 0.67
N ILE A 48 -9.11 -1.70 1.13
CA ILE A 48 -9.52 -3.00 0.62
C ILE A 48 -9.94 -3.91 1.78
N ALA A 49 -10.98 -4.72 1.56
CA ALA A 49 -11.37 -5.73 2.53
C ALA A 49 -10.47 -6.97 2.47
N ASP A 50 -9.74 -7.17 1.37
CA ASP A 50 -8.94 -8.36 1.13
C ASP A 50 -7.72 -8.04 0.25
N LEU A 51 -6.56 -8.64 0.58
CA LEU A 51 -5.32 -8.42 -0.17
C LEU A 51 -5.40 -8.89 -1.62
N ARG A 52 -6.32 -9.80 -1.97
CA ARG A 52 -6.57 -10.23 -3.36
C ARG A 52 -7.08 -9.09 -4.24
N ALA A 53 -7.63 -8.02 -3.67
CA ALA A 53 -8.05 -6.83 -4.40
C ALA A 53 -6.90 -5.83 -4.64
N LEU A 54 -5.72 -6.05 -4.03
CA LEU A 54 -4.57 -5.16 -4.20
C LEU A 54 -4.11 -5.01 -5.66
N PRO A 55 -4.07 -6.07 -6.50
CA PRO A 55 -3.67 -5.95 -7.91
C PRO A 55 -4.52 -4.95 -8.71
N ASP A 56 -5.81 -4.83 -8.38
CA ASP A 56 -6.72 -3.90 -9.06
C ASP A 56 -6.42 -2.43 -8.76
N LEU A 57 -5.67 -2.17 -7.68
CA LEU A 57 -5.21 -0.83 -7.28
C LEU A 57 -3.81 -0.49 -7.80
N LEU A 58 -3.08 -1.47 -8.35
CA LEU A 58 -1.75 -1.23 -8.89
C LEU A 58 -1.85 -0.66 -10.31
N PRO A 59 -1.00 0.32 -10.66
CA PRO A 59 -0.95 0.79 -12.04
C PRO A 59 -0.55 -0.37 -12.97
N ALA A 60 -1.08 -0.41 -14.19
CA ALA A 60 -0.81 -1.49 -15.15
C ALA A 60 0.70 -1.72 -15.42
N SER A 61 1.52 -0.68 -15.20
CA SER A 61 2.98 -0.71 -15.31
C SER A 61 3.69 -1.42 -14.13
N ALA A 62 3.01 -1.72 -13.03
CA ALA A 62 3.56 -2.47 -11.90
C ALA A 62 3.83 -3.95 -12.27
N THR A 63 3.23 -4.44 -13.36
CA THR A 63 3.44 -5.81 -13.87
C THR A 63 4.56 -5.85 -14.90
N ARG A 64 5.82 -5.70 -14.45
CA ARG A 64 7.05 -6.35 -14.97
C ARG A 64 8.31 -5.57 -14.57
N ARG A 65 9.16 -6.23 -13.77
CA ARG A 65 10.62 -6.28 -13.99
C ARG A 65 11.19 -7.48 -13.23
N GLY A 66 10.91 -8.67 -13.73
CA GLY A 66 11.71 -9.85 -13.39
C GLY A 66 13.09 -9.67 -14.03
N ARG A 67 14.11 -9.32 -13.24
CA ARG A 67 15.50 -9.57 -13.60
C ARG A 67 15.80 -11.00 -13.21
N ASN A 68 16.02 -11.85 -14.21
CA ASN A 68 16.62 -13.16 -14.01
C ASN A 68 17.97 -12.96 -13.29
N PHE A 69 18.18 -13.73 -12.22
CA PHE A 69 19.49 -13.97 -11.63
C PHE A 69 20.16 -15.12 -12.37
#